data_AF-A0A1G2SDX1-F1
#
_entry.id   AF-A0A1G2SDX1-F1
#
_cell.length_a   1.000
_cell.length_b   1.000
_cell.length_c   1.000
_cell.angle_alpha   90.00
_cell.angle_beta   90.00
_cell.angle_gamma   90.00
#
_symmetry.space_group_name_H-M   'P 1'
#
loop_
_entity.id
_entity.type
_entity.pdbx_description
1 polymer ?
#
loop_
_entity_poly.entity_id
_entity_poly.type
_entity_poly.pdbx_seq_one_letter_code
_entity_poly.pdbx_strand_id
1 'polypeptide(L)'
;MTVQPITDEQREKYKQYIEDAANKALLEAELGKDGLQKLVENGDEFQTCVTTCIKEFLVSNQCTNEKVCFSYSYPKEYKGPRPIIDQIKIIAENFDLDPSNALEFAKNLPQLPNDTEEWVGWFAVPSVDAIAEKHFPKVLDPADKYCHAVQFVHRKIAATRSFYHYRGNHLTPKRLRVSARTAQAFDLIAKKQPGDIHIVAAQLGMRYRGRSIHHACEAFVPNEFGLGSLAVGSIALVHPERLVRWEQLDMVCIGDEFAPSGDGDFSYALSFIFYDGGVRLLTRYHHDVSKFAGFISAFVL
;
A
#
# COMPACT_ATOMS: atom_id res chain seq x y z
N MET A 1 -20.00 23.78 -25.23
CA MET A 1 -21.23 23.78 -24.42
C MET A 1 -21.33 25.12 -23.71
N THR A 2 -22.43 25.84 -23.90
CA THR A 2 -22.73 27.10 -23.21
C THR A 2 -23.24 26.77 -21.80
N VAL A 3 -22.47 27.13 -20.78
CA VAL A 3 -22.86 26.95 -19.37
C VAL A 3 -23.98 27.94 -19.06
N GLN A 4 -25.12 27.46 -18.58
CA GLN A 4 -26.21 28.35 -18.15
C GLN A 4 -25.76 29.17 -16.93
N PRO A 5 -26.14 30.45 -16.85
CA PRO A 5 -25.74 31.31 -15.73
C PRO A 5 -26.37 30.85 -14.41
N ILE A 6 -25.58 30.90 -13.33
CA ILE A 6 -25.99 30.56 -11.97
C ILE A 6 -27.05 31.57 -11.50
N THR A 7 -28.19 31.08 -10.99
CA THR A 7 -29.25 31.92 -10.45
C THR A 7 -28.90 32.48 -9.07
N ASP A 8 -29.52 33.59 -8.67
CA ASP A 8 -29.25 34.20 -7.35
C ASP A 8 -29.65 33.27 -6.19
N GLU A 9 -30.74 32.52 -6.35
CA GLU A 9 -31.17 31.50 -5.38
C GLU A 9 -30.12 30.38 -5.21
N GLN A 10 -29.49 29.94 -6.30
CA GLN A 10 -28.41 28.95 -6.24
C GLN A 10 -27.15 29.49 -5.57
N ARG A 11 -26.81 30.77 -5.79
CA ARG A 11 -25.67 31.41 -5.13
C ARG A 11 -25.88 31.50 -3.63
N GLU A 12 -27.07 31.92 -3.19
CA GLU A 12 -27.34 32.04 -1.75
C GLU A 12 -27.36 30.68 -1.07
N LYS A 13 -27.97 29.68 -1.69
CA LYS A 13 -27.95 28.32 -1.16
C LYS A 13 -26.53 27.74 -1.04
N TYR A 14 -25.66 28.03 -2.02
CA TYR A 14 -24.25 27.64 -1.95
C TYR A 14 -23.53 28.31 -0.78
N LYS A 15 -23.68 29.63 -0.60
CA LYS A 15 -23.04 30.36 0.51
C LYS A 15 -23.49 29.82 1.86
N GLN A 16 -24.79 29.57 2.02
CA GLN A 16 -25.34 29.00 3.26
C GLN A 16 -24.70 27.65 3.59
N TYR A 17 -24.54 26.75 2.60
CA TYR A 17 -23.90 25.46 2.85
C TYR A 17 -22.42 25.58 3.25
N ILE A 18 -21.70 26.53 2.68
CA ILE A 18 -20.30 26.77 3.04
C ILE A 18 -20.20 27.34 4.45
N GLU A 19 -21.10 28.26 4.82
CA GLU A 19 -21.16 28.84 6.16
C GLU A 19 -21.52 27.80 7.22
N ASP A 20 -22.52 26.96 6.96
CA ASP A 20 -22.90 25.85 7.84
C ASP A 20 -21.75 24.85 8.02
N ALA A 21 -21.06 24.49 6.93
CA ALA A 21 -19.91 23.60 6.96
C ALA A 21 -18.73 24.21 7.73
N ALA A 22 -18.48 25.50 7.56
CA ALA A 22 -17.44 26.23 8.31
C ALA A 22 -17.74 26.24 9.81
N ASN A 23 -18.98 26.54 10.19
CA ASN A 23 -19.41 26.53 11.60
C ASN A 23 -19.29 25.14 12.22
N LYS A 24 -19.66 24.08 11.48
CA LYS A 24 -19.50 22.70 11.92
C LYS A 24 -18.02 22.33 12.09
N ALA A 25 -17.15 22.73 11.15
CA ALA A 25 -15.73 22.47 11.23
C ALA A 25 -15.09 23.16 12.45
N LEU A 26 -15.52 24.38 12.80
CA LEU A 26 -15.06 25.08 14.00
C LEU A 26 -15.42 24.33 15.28
N LEU A 27 -16.60 23.68 15.32
CA LEU A 27 -17.07 22.89 16.46
C LEU A 27 -16.34 21.54 16.55
N GLU A 28 -16.14 20.85 15.43
CA GLU A 28 -15.55 19.50 15.42
C GLU A 28 -14.02 19.48 15.51
N ALA A 29 -13.34 20.50 14.97
CA ALA A 29 -11.89 20.55 14.93
C ALA A 29 -11.26 21.15 16.20
N GLU A 30 -12.06 21.51 17.22
CA GLU A 30 -11.62 22.13 18.48
C GLU A 30 -10.60 23.28 18.25
N LEU A 31 -10.81 24.06 17.19
CA LEU A 31 -9.85 25.08 16.78
C LEU A 31 -9.84 26.23 17.79
N GLY A 32 -8.82 26.22 18.65
CA GLY A 32 -8.49 27.37 19.49
C GLY A 32 -8.06 28.58 18.66
N LYS A 33 -7.93 29.74 19.31
CA LYS A 33 -7.56 31.02 18.68
C LYS A 33 -6.34 30.91 17.75
N ASP A 34 -5.31 30.18 18.17
CA ASP A 34 -4.06 30.02 17.40
C ASP A 34 -4.23 29.10 16.18
N GLY A 35 -5.12 28.10 16.27
CA GLY A 35 -5.47 27.22 15.15
C GLY A 35 -6.25 27.98 14.08
N LEU A 36 -7.21 28.81 14.50
CA LEU A 36 -7.97 29.66 13.59
C LEU A 36 -7.07 30.72 12.93
N GLN A 37 -6.17 31.32 13.69
CA GLN A 37 -5.21 32.31 13.18
C GLN A 37 -4.30 31.71 12.08
N LYS A 38 -3.79 30.49 12.28
CA LYS A 38 -3.02 29.77 11.26
C LYS A 38 -3.84 29.46 10.00
N LEU A 39 -5.13 29.14 10.15
CA LEU A 39 -6.00 28.91 9.01
C LEU A 39 -6.20 30.19 8.19
N VAL A 40 -6.38 31.33 8.86
CA VAL A 40 -6.48 32.65 8.23
C VAL A 40 -5.19 33.03 7.52
N GLU A 41 -4.04 32.77 8.13
CA GLU A 41 -2.71 33.03 7.54
C GLU A 41 -2.45 32.19 6.28
N ASN A 42 -3.05 31.00 6.18
CA ASN A 42 -2.97 30.13 5.00
C ASN A 42 -4.24 30.20 4.11
N GLY A 43 -4.93 31.33 4.13
CA GLY A 43 -6.25 31.50 3.49
C GLY A 43 -6.29 31.14 2.00
N ASP A 44 -5.23 31.43 1.24
CA ASP A 44 -5.16 31.12 -0.19
C ASP A 44 -5.05 29.62 -0.48
N GLU A 45 -4.28 28.89 0.33
CA GLU A 45 -4.19 27.43 0.27
C GLU A 45 -5.52 26.79 0.67
N PHE A 46 -6.15 27.33 1.72
CA PHE A 46 -7.48 26.88 2.16
C PHE A 46 -8.55 27.09 1.07
N GLN A 47 -8.57 28.26 0.42
CA GLN A 47 -9.48 28.54 -0.71
C GLN A 47 -9.22 27.60 -1.89
N THR A 48 -7.96 27.22 -2.15
CA THR A 48 -7.60 26.24 -3.17
C THR A 48 -8.16 24.85 -2.85
N CYS A 49 -8.08 24.43 -1.59
CA CYS A 49 -8.68 23.18 -1.10
C CYS A 49 -10.21 23.18 -1.28
N VAL A 50 -10.89 24.27 -0.88
CA VAL A 50 -12.35 24.41 -1.03
C VAL A 50 -12.75 24.38 -2.50
N THR A 51 -12.04 25.11 -3.37
CA THR A 51 -12.30 25.15 -4.82
C THR A 51 -12.12 23.78 -5.46
N THR A 52 -11.11 23.02 -5.04
CA THR A 52 -10.84 21.66 -5.52
C THR A 52 -11.97 20.71 -5.10
N CYS A 53 -12.36 20.76 -3.83
CA CYS A 53 -13.48 19.97 -3.29
C CYS A 53 -14.79 20.23 -4.06
N ILE A 54 -15.12 21.50 -4.34
CA ILE A 54 -16.32 21.85 -5.12
C ILE A 54 -16.26 21.26 -6.53
N LYS A 55 -15.10 21.33 -7.21
CA LYS A 55 -14.92 20.74 -8.54
C LYS A 55 -15.12 19.22 -8.52
N GLU A 56 -14.69 18.55 -7.46
CA GLU A 56 -14.88 17.11 -7.28
C GLU A 56 -16.37 16.75 -7.09
N PHE A 57 -17.11 17.54 -6.28
CA PHE A 57 -18.55 17.35 -6.11
C PHE A 57 -19.35 17.57 -7.40
N LEU A 58 -18.90 18.48 -8.28
CA LEU A 58 -19.57 18.76 -9.55
C LEU A 58 -19.41 17.62 -10.58
N VAL A 59 -18.38 16.78 -10.45
CA VAL A 59 -18.16 15.59 -11.31
C VAL A 59 -18.94 14.37 -10.80
N SER A 60 -19.35 14.38 -9.53
CA SER A 60 -19.80 13.22 -8.75
C SER A 60 -21.33 13.08 -8.66
N ASN A 61 -22.03 12.91 -9.79
CA ASN A 61 -23.43 12.44 -9.77
C ASN A 61 -23.58 10.92 -9.92
N GLN A 62 -22.51 10.16 -9.68
CA GLN A 62 -22.55 8.71 -9.57
C GLN A 62 -21.71 8.27 -8.36
N CYS A 63 -22.32 7.42 -7.52
CA CYS A 63 -21.78 6.77 -6.32
C CYS A 63 -22.17 7.42 -4.97
N THR A 64 -23.37 7.03 -4.53
CA THR A 64 -23.83 6.98 -3.14
C THR A 64 -22.81 6.31 -2.21
N ASN A 65 -22.57 6.93 -1.05
CA ASN A 65 -22.05 6.38 0.22
C ASN A 65 -20.87 5.40 0.12
N GLU A 66 -19.65 5.87 0.44
CA GLU A 66 -18.41 5.11 0.80
C GLU A 66 -17.12 5.59 0.11
N LYS A 67 -17.00 6.89 -0.16
CA LYS A 67 -15.70 7.52 -0.45
C LYS A 67 -15.53 8.75 0.43
N VAL A 68 -14.63 8.68 1.42
CA VAL A 68 -14.30 9.81 2.30
C VAL A 68 -13.12 10.56 1.69
N CYS A 69 -13.10 11.90 1.68
CA CYS A 69 -11.94 12.65 1.16
C CYS A 69 -10.62 12.29 1.90
N PHE A 70 -9.53 12.10 1.15
CA PHE A 70 -8.25 11.54 1.64
C PHE A 70 -7.13 12.58 1.72
N SER A 71 -6.45 12.69 2.86
CA SER A 71 -5.25 13.50 3.05
C SER A 71 -3.94 12.68 3.14
N TYR A 72 -4.03 11.35 3.27
CA TYR A 72 -2.87 10.49 3.49
C TYR A 72 -2.13 10.19 2.17
N SER A 73 -0.80 10.33 2.22
CA SER A 73 0.11 10.14 1.09
C SER A 73 1.37 9.42 1.56
N TYR A 74 2.33 9.24 0.64
CA TYR A 74 3.67 8.80 1.00
C TYR A 74 4.39 9.83 1.88
N PRO A 75 5.32 9.40 2.74
CA PRO A 75 6.27 10.30 3.40
C PRO A 75 6.92 11.26 2.41
N LYS A 76 7.17 12.50 2.83
CA LYS A 76 8.00 13.43 2.05
C LYS A 76 9.44 12.91 1.86
N GLU A 77 9.91 12.04 2.75
CA GLU A 77 11.22 11.38 2.67
C GLU A 77 11.26 10.32 1.55
N TYR A 78 10.13 9.72 1.21
CA TYR A 78 10.06 8.72 0.14
C TYR A 78 10.00 9.43 -1.21
N LYS A 79 11.10 9.33 -1.97
CA LYS A 79 11.27 9.96 -3.29
C LYS A 79 10.96 9.02 -4.45
N GLY A 80 10.31 7.89 -4.18
CA GLY A 80 10.10 6.81 -5.13
C GLY A 80 11.03 5.62 -4.85
N PRO A 81 10.94 4.56 -5.68
CA PRO A 81 11.77 3.37 -5.54
C PRO A 81 13.25 3.73 -5.72
N ARG A 82 14.11 3.08 -4.92
CA ARG A 82 15.56 3.14 -5.11
C ARG A 82 15.95 2.55 -6.48
N PRO A 83 17.14 2.88 -7.02
CA PRO A 83 17.63 2.24 -8.24
C PRO A 83 17.55 0.72 -8.14
N ILE A 84 17.01 0.06 -9.16
CA ILE A 84 16.68 -1.38 -9.08
C ILE A 84 17.89 -2.26 -8.76
N ILE A 85 19.07 -1.89 -9.27
CA ILE A 85 20.33 -2.58 -9.01
C ILE A 85 20.70 -2.54 -7.52
N ASP A 86 20.44 -1.43 -6.84
CA ASP A 86 20.69 -1.30 -5.40
C ASP A 86 19.70 -2.14 -4.60
N GLN A 87 18.43 -2.16 -5.02
CA GLN A 87 17.43 -3.02 -4.40
C GLN A 87 17.84 -4.50 -4.49
N ILE A 88 18.27 -4.97 -5.66
CA ILE A 88 18.71 -6.36 -5.89
C ILE A 88 19.87 -6.71 -4.96
N LYS A 89 20.89 -5.84 -4.86
CA LYS A 89 22.05 -6.06 -3.97
C LYS A 89 21.64 -6.13 -2.51
N ILE A 90 20.79 -5.20 -2.05
CA ILE A 90 20.31 -5.19 -0.66
C ILE A 90 19.54 -6.48 -0.35
N ILE A 91 18.68 -6.96 -1.25
CA ILE A 91 17.96 -8.23 -1.10
C ILE A 91 18.94 -9.41 -1.06
N ALA A 92 19.87 -9.48 -2.01
CA ALA A 92 20.87 -10.55 -2.07
C ALA A 92 21.70 -10.62 -0.78
N GLU A 93 22.18 -9.49 -0.27
CA GLU A 93 22.95 -9.41 0.97
C GLU A 93 22.11 -9.79 2.20
N ASN A 94 20.88 -9.30 2.30
CA ASN A 94 20.03 -9.57 3.46
C ASN A 94 19.60 -11.04 3.54
N PHE A 95 19.41 -11.69 2.40
CA PHE A 95 18.86 -13.05 2.32
C PHE A 95 19.87 -14.09 1.83
N ASP A 96 21.13 -13.73 1.58
CA ASP A 96 22.18 -14.63 1.07
C ASP A 96 21.75 -15.39 -0.20
N LEU A 97 21.23 -14.61 -1.17
CA LEU A 97 20.66 -15.08 -2.44
C LEU A 97 21.55 -14.68 -3.63
N ASP A 98 21.44 -15.41 -4.74
CA ASP A 98 22.17 -15.09 -5.98
C ASP A 98 21.49 -13.94 -6.77
N PRO A 99 22.14 -12.78 -6.96
CA PRO A 99 21.57 -11.68 -7.71
C PRO A 99 21.74 -11.81 -9.23
N SER A 100 22.49 -12.79 -9.73
CA SER A 100 22.99 -12.82 -11.13
C SER A 100 21.89 -12.69 -12.17
N ASN A 101 20.83 -13.50 -12.08
CA ASN A 101 19.74 -13.47 -13.05
C ASN A 101 18.91 -12.18 -12.95
N ALA A 102 18.69 -11.66 -11.75
CA ALA A 102 17.97 -10.41 -11.54
C ALA A 102 18.76 -9.21 -12.09
N LEU A 103 20.08 -9.19 -11.92
CA LEU A 103 20.96 -8.16 -12.48
C LEU A 103 20.97 -8.21 -14.01
N GLU A 104 20.94 -9.40 -14.61
CA GLU A 104 20.84 -9.55 -16.06
C GLU A 104 19.48 -9.06 -16.58
N PHE A 105 18.39 -9.45 -15.92
CA PHE A 105 17.04 -9.00 -16.27
C PHE A 105 16.89 -7.47 -16.14
N ALA A 106 17.50 -6.87 -15.13
CA ALA A 106 17.45 -5.43 -14.88
C ALA A 106 18.07 -4.58 -16.01
N LYS A 107 18.94 -5.15 -16.85
CA LYS A 107 19.51 -4.46 -18.02
C LYS A 107 18.47 -4.17 -19.11
N ASN A 108 17.42 -5.00 -19.19
CA ASN A 108 16.42 -4.96 -20.25
C ASN A 108 15.00 -4.94 -19.66
N LEU A 109 14.76 -4.07 -18.66
CA LEU A 109 13.43 -3.94 -18.09
C LEU A 109 12.44 -3.47 -19.16
N PRO A 110 11.25 -4.08 -19.24
CA PRO A 110 10.23 -3.62 -20.17
C PRO A 110 9.81 -2.20 -19.78
N GLN A 111 9.24 -1.47 -20.74
CA GLN A 111 8.64 -0.19 -20.42
C GLN A 111 7.46 -0.43 -19.45
N LEU A 112 7.37 0.37 -18.39
CA LEU A 112 6.17 0.38 -17.57
C LEU A 112 4.97 0.75 -18.47
N PRO A 113 3.82 0.07 -18.38
CA PRO A 113 2.66 0.36 -19.22
C PRO A 113 2.36 1.86 -19.29
N ASN A 114 2.05 2.42 -20.47
CA ASN A 114 1.90 3.89 -20.64
C ASN A 114 0.76 4.51 -19.81
N ASP A 115 -0.13 3.68 -19.27
CA ASP A 115 -1.20 4.02 -18.31
C ASP A 115 -0.78 3.80 -16.85
N THR A 116 0.48 3.44 -16.59
CA THR A 116 1.00 3.38 -15.22
C THR A 116 1.02 4.77 -14.65
N GLU A 117 0.19 4.94 -13.62
CA GLU A 117 0.13 6.12 -12.79
C GLU A 117 1.53 6.47 -12.28
N GLU A 118 1.77 7.77 -12.02
CA GLU A 118 3.00 8.36 -11.44
C GLU A 118 3.60 7.57 -10.26
N TRP A 119 2.80 6.71 -9.62
CA TRP A 119 3.11 5.98 -8.40
C TRP A 119 3.56 4.52 -8.62
N VAL A 120 3.69 4.06 -9.87
CA VAL A 120 4.19 2.73 -10.21
C VAL A 120 5.71 2.76 -10.38
N GLY A 121 6.39 1.78 -9.77
CA GLY A 121 7.84 1.66 -9.82
C GLY A 121 8.32 0.22 -9.90
N TRP A 122 9.61 0.04 -10.20
CA TRP A 122 10.27 -1.26 -10.18
C TRP A 122 10.74 -1.63 -8.78
N PHE A 123 10.42 -2.84 -8.34
CA PHE A 123 10.80 -3.37 -7.04
C PHE A 123 11.41 -4.76 -7.15
N ALA A 124 12.48 -4.99 -6.39
CA ALA A 124 13.09 -6.31 -6.23
C ALA A 124 12.46 -7.05 -5.03
N VAL A 125 12.07 -8.31 -5.23
CA VAL A 125 11.49 -9.16 -4.19
C VAL A 125 12.14 -10.55 -4.22
N PRO A 126 12.45 -11.16 -3.08
CA PRO A 126 13.06 -12.49 -3.06
C PRO A 126 12.05 -13.57 -3.43
N SER A 127 12.53 -14.67 -4.01
CA SER A 127 11.77 -15.88 -4.23
C SER A 127 11.52 -16.62 -2.91
N VAL A 128 10.29 -17.12 -2.74
CA VAL A 128 9.91 -17.96 -1.59
C VAL A 128 10.76 -19.23 -1.57
N ASP A 129 10.90 -19.88 -2.73
CA ASP A 129 11.65 -21.13 -2.85
C ASP A 129 13.13 -20.90 -2.60
N ALA A 130 13.72 -19.81 -3.12
CA ALA A 130 15.13 -19.52 -2.89
C ALA A 130 15.44 -19.28 -1.39
N ILE A 131 14.58 -18.51 -0.69
CA ILE A 131 14.70 -18.35 0.77
C ILE A 131 14.55 -19.70 1.48
N ALA A 132 13.55 -20.49 1.10
CA ALA A 132 13.27 -21.76 1.74
C ALA A 132 14.40 -22.78 1.55
N GLU A 133 14.92 -22.93 0.33
CA GLU A 133 16.03 -23.82 0.02
C GLU A 133 17.30 -23.41 0.76
N LYS A 134 17.58 -22.11 0.82
CA LYS A 134 18.78 -21.57 1.45
C LYS A 134 18.75 -21.67 2.99
N HIS A 135 17.64 -21.29 3.62
CA HIS A 135 17.56 -21.11 5.07
C HIS A 135 16.73 -22.17 5.80
N PHE A 136 15.84 -22.85 5.09
CA PHE A 136 14.89 -23.82 5.66
C PHE A 136 14.79 -25.10 4.81
N PRO A 137 15.91 -25.76 4.43
CA PRO A 137 15.92 -26.86 3.45
C PRO A 137 15.11 -28.10 3.88
N LYS A 138 14.73 -28.20 5.16
CA LYS A 138 13.90 -29.27 5.71
C LYS A 138 12.39 -29.00 5.58
N VAL A 139 12.00 -27.79 5.21
CA VAL A 139 10.60 -27.38 5.04
C VAL A 139 10.20 -27.64 3.58
N LEU A 140 9.40 -28.68 3.36
CA LEU A 140 9.04 -29.14 2.02
C LEU A 140 7.65 -28.65 1.58
N ASP A 141 6.71 -28.50 2.52
CA ASP A 141 5.36 -28.05 2.23
C ASP A 141 5.37 -26.58 1.74
N PRO A 142 4.76 -26.26 0.58
CA PRO A 142 4.75 -24.90 0.04
C PRO A 142 4.14 -23.85 0.96
N ALA A 143 3.08 -24.18 1.72
CA ALA A 143 2.45 -23.23 2.62
C ALA A 143 3.35 -22.96 3.83
N ASP A 144 4.02 -23.98 4.36
CA ASP A 144 5.04 -23.81 5.40
C ASP A 144 6.24 -23.00 4.89
N LYS A 145 6.75 -23.29 3.68
CA LYS A 145 7.83 -22.49 3.06
C LYS A 145 7.49 -21.01 3.02
N TYR A 146 6.28 -20.68 2.56
CA TYR A 146 5.81 -19.30 2.52
C TYR A 146 5.81 -18.64 3.90
N CYS A 147 5.20 -19.31 4.90
CA CYS A 147 5.14 -18.82 6.27
C CYS A 147 6.54 -18.58 6.86
N HIS A 148 7.46 -19.53 6.66
CA HIS A 148 8.85 -19.41 7.12
C HIS A 148 9.59 -18.25 6.44
N ALA A 149 9.41 -18.06 5.13
CA ALA A 149 10.02 -16.97 4.39
C ALA A 149 9.48 -15.59 4.84
N VAL A 150 8.16 -15.46 5.01
CA VAL A 150 7.53 -14.23 5.56
C VAL A 150 8.10 -13.88 6.92
N GLN A 151 8.14 -14.86 7.84
CA GLN A 151 8.71 -14.65 9.18
C GLN A 151 10.19 -14.27 9.11
N PHE A 152 10.96 -14.79 8.15
CA PHE A 152 12.36 -14.44 7.99
C PHE A 152 12.55 -12.99 7.53
N VAL A 153 11.74 -12.52 6.58
CA VAL A 153 11.71 -11.10 6.17
C VAL A 153 11.39 -10.21 7.38
N HIS A 154 10.39 -10.57 8.18
CA HIS A 154 10.03 -9.79 9.38
C HIS A 154 11.16 -9.71 10.40
N ARG A 155 11.92 -10.81 10.59
CA ARG A 155 13.12 -10.79 11.44
C ARG A 155 14.21 -9.85 10.90
N LYS A 156 14.39 -9.77 9.58
CA LYS A 156 15.34 -8.83 8.95
C LYS A 156 14.92 -7.38 9.14
N ILE A 157 13.62 -7.07 9.07
CA ILE A 157 13.11 -5.73 9.41
C ILE A 157 13.37 -5.42 10.89
N ALA A 158 13.06 -6.33 11.80
CA ALA A 158 13.28 -6.15 13.23
C ALA A 158 14.76 -5.96 13.62
N ALA A 159 15.69 -6.52 12.84
CA ALA A 159 17.12 -6.35 13.04
C ALA A 159 17.65 -4.97 12.61
N THR A 160 16.92 -4.26 11.74
CA THR A 160 17.37 -2.98 11.16
C THR A 160 16.64 -1.76 11.74
N ARG A 161 15.48 -1.95 12.35
CA ARG A 161 14.64 -0.87 12.88
C ARG A 161 13.65 -1.37 13.93
N SER A 162 13.07 -0.44 14.69
CA SER A 162 11.95 -0.74 15.60
C SER A 162 10.81 -1.39 14.83
N PHE A 163 10.52 -2.65 15.15
CA PHE A 163 9.49 -3.46 14.51
C PHE A 163 8.75 -4.25 15.59
N TYR A 164 7.43 -4.10 15.65
CA TYR A 164 6.59 -4.87 16.57
C TYR A 164 5.52 -5.64 15.80
N HIS A 165 5.46 -6.93 16.08
CA HIS A 165 4.62 -7.87 15.37
C HIS A 165 3.49 -8.35 16.29
N TYR A 166 2.27 -7.82 16.11
CA TYR A 166 1.11 -8.16 16.95
C TYR A 166 0.69 -9.64 16.85
N ARG A 167 1.11 -10.35 15.80
CA ARG A 167 0.83 -11.77 15.59
C ARG A 167 2.02 -12.69 15.90
N GLY A 168 3.16 -12.16 16.33
CA GLY A 168 4.31 -12.95 16.80
C GLY A 168 4.67 -14.15 15.92
N ASN A 169 4.81 -15.33 16.52
CA ASN A 169 5.15 -16.57 15.80
C ASN A 169 3.91 -17.30 15.22
N HIS A 170 2.75 -16.63 15.10
CA HIS A 170 1.50 -17.26 14.67
C HIS A 170 1.24 -17.18 13.16
N LEU A 171 2.27 -16.94 12.34
CA LEU A 171 2.19 -17.03 10.88
C LEU A 171 2.40 -18.49 10.48
N THR A 172 1.35 -19.30 10.57
CA THR A 172 1.34 -20.72 10.19
C THR A 172 0.38 -20.94 9.02
N PRO A 173 0.45 -22.08 8.31
CA PRO A 173 -0.46 -22.37 7.19
C PRO A 173 -1.95 -22.35 7.56
N LYS A 174 -2.30 -22.58 8.84
CA LYS A 174 -3.68 -22.46 9.32
C LYS A 174 -4.19 -21.02 9.34
N ARG A 175 -3.27 -20.04 9.33
CA ARG A 175 -3.57 -18.62 9.56
C ARG A 175 -3.13 -17.72 8.43
N LEU A 176 -2.14 -18.10 7.63
CA LEU A 176 -1.63 -17.28 6.54
C LEU A 176 -1.55 -18.12 5.27
N ARG A 177 -2.09 -17.59 4.18
CA ARG A 177 -1.89 -18.15 2.84
C ARG A 177 -1.79 -17.05 1.80
N VAL A 178 -1.15 -17.37 0.68
CA VAL A 178 -1.10 -16.51 -0.51
C VAL A 178 -2.43 -16.63 -1.24
N SER A 179 -2.97 -15.51 -1.73
CA SER A 179 -4.18 -15.53 -2.55
C SER A 179 -3.91 -16.21 -3.89
N ALA A 180 -4.90 -16.93 -4.43
CA ALA A 180 -4.73 -17.72 -5.66
C ALA A 180 -4.24 -16.86 -6.85
N ARG A 181 -4.76 -15.63 -6.96
CA ARG A 181 -4.34 -14.65 -7.98
C ARG A 181 -2.85 -14.28 -7.86
N THR A 182 -2.37 -14.09 -6.65
CA THR A 182 -0.96 -13.75 -6.37
C THR A 182 -0.04 -14.93 -6.61
N ALA A 183 -0.44 -16.14 -6.20
CA ALA A 183 0.30 -17.35 -6.47
C ALA A 183 0.47 -17.57 -7.99
N GLN A 184 -0.62 -17.46 -8.75
CA GLN A 184 -0.58 -17.57 -10.21
C GLN A 184 0.31 -16.50 -10.86
N ALA A 185 0.27 -15.25 -10.37
CA ALA A 185 1.11 -14.18 -10.89
C ALA A 185 2.61 -14.46 -10.66
N PHE A 186 2.98 -14.91 -9.46
CA PHE A 186 4.36 -15.27 -9.16
C PHE A 186 4.84 -16.52 -9.92
N ASP A 187 3.96 -17.49 -10.19
CA ASP A 187 4.29 -18.62 -11.07
C ASP A 187 4.64 -18.15 -12.49
N LEU A 188 3.91 -17.16 -13.02
CA LEU A 188 4.21 -16.56 -14.32
C LEU A 188 5.51 -15.76 -14.31
N ILE A 189 5.74 -15.00 -13.25
CA ILE A 189 6.98 -14.23 -13.07
C ILE A 189 8.18 -15.16 -12.97
N ALA A 190 8.13 -16.20 -12.15
CA ALA A 190 9.22 -17.16 -11.98
C ALA A 190 9.58 -17.90 -13.28
N LYS A 191 8.58 -18.20 -14.13
CA LYS A 191 8.83 -18.76 -15.47
C LYS A 191 9.56 -17.80 -16.41
N LYS A 192 9.30 -16.49 -16.31
CA LYS A 192 9.94 -15.45 -17.13
C LYS A 192 11.30 -15.01 -16.57
N GLN A 193 11.45 -15.01 -15.26
CA GLN A 193 12.61 -14.53 -14.51
C GLN A 193 13.12 -15.66 -13.60
N PRO A 194 13.81 -16.66 -14.15
CA PRO A 194 14.37 -17.72 -13.31
C PRO A 194 15.43 -17.13 -12.38
N GLY A 195 15.45 -17.53 -11.12
CA GLY A 195 16.47 -17.12 -10.15
C GLY A 195 15.89 -16.77 -8.77
N ASP A 196 16.77 -16.28 -7.91
CA ASP A 196 16.43 -16.12 -6.49
C ASP A 196 15.69 -14.81 -6.19
N ILE A 197 15.74 -13.84 -7.11
CA ILE A 197 15.18 -12.49 -6.94
C ILE A 197 14.36 -12.16 -8.18
N HIS A 198 13.10 -11.78 -7.96
CA HIS A 198 12.19 -11.32 -9.01
C HIS A 198 12.10 -9.80 -9.02
N ILE A 199 11.94 -9.22 -10.20
CA ILE A 199 11.68 -7.79 -10.40
C ILE A 199 10.24 -7.61 -10.84
N VAL A 200 9.48 -6.81 -10.08
CA VAL A 200 8.05 -6.55 -10.32
C VAL A 200 7.77 -5.06 -10.46
N ALA A 201 6.87 -4.71 -11.37
CA ALA A 201 6.30 -3.37 -11.43
C ALA A 201 5.17 -3.31 -10.40
N ALA A 202 5.24 -2.38 -9.44
CA ALA A 202 4.28 -2.30 -8.34
C ALA A 202 3.92 -0.86 -7.96
N GLN A 203 2.75 -0.69 -7.35
CA GLN A 203 2.31 0.56 -6.72
C GLN A 203 2.13 0.34 -5.21
N LEU A 204 2.54 1.32 -4.41
CA LEU A 204 2.62 1.20 -2.94
C LEU A 204 1.42 1.80 -2.18
N GLY A 205 0.24 1.77 -2.80
CA GLY A 205 -1.05 2.05 -2.19
C GLY A 205 -1.83 3.21 -2.79
N MET A 206 -1.20 4.08 -3.59
CA MET A 206 -1.80 5.33 -4.07
C MET A 206 -2.99 5.11 -5.01
N ARG A 207 -2.93 4.10 -5.88
CA ARG A 207 -3.97 3.79 -6.88
C ARG A 207 -5.33 3.49 -6.25
N TYR A 208 -5.31 2.80 -5.11
CA TYR A 208 -6.51 2.34 -4.42
C TYR A 208 -6.72 2.99 -3.05
N ARG A 209 -6.00 4.07 -2.76
CA ARG A 209 -6.13 4.77 -1.49
C ARG A 209 -7.60 5.10 -1.26
N GLY A 210 -8.06 4.74 -0.06
CA GLY A 210 -9.40 5.10 0.33
C GLY A 210 -10.56 4.25 -0.20
N ARG A 211 -10.23 3.10 -0.77
CA ARG A 211 -11.20 2.04 -1.03
C ARG A 211 -11.24 1.05 0.14
N SER A 212 -12.21 0.14 0.14
CA SER A 212 -12.10 -1.10 0.93
C SER A 212 -11.17 -2.10 0.21
N ILE A 213 -10.71 -3.14 0.90
CA ILE A 213 -9.93 -4.23 0.27
C ILE A 213 -10.74 -4.84 -0.88
N HIS A 214 -12.03 -5.09 -0.65
CA HIS A 214 -12.93 -5.66 -1.66
C HIS A 214 -12.98 -4.81 -2.93
N HIS A 215 -13.28 -3.51 -2.82
CA HIS A 215 -13.34 -2.61 -3.99
C HIS A 215 -11.98 -2.35 -4.64
N ALA A 216 -10.88 -2.43 -3.88
CA ALA A 216 -9.54 -2.37 -4.46
C ALA A 216 -9.29 -3.60 -5.35
N CYS A 217 -9.57 -4.80 -4.84
CA CYS A 217 -9.41 -6.05 -5.57
C CYS A 217 -10.33 -6.16 -6.80
N GLU A 218 -11.58 -5.70 -6.70
CA GLU A 218 -12.52 -5.65 -7.85
C GLU A 218 -12.06 -4.68 -8.94
N ALA A 219 -11.33 -3.64 -8.56
CA ALA A 219 -10.83 -2.62 -9.50
C ALA A 219 -9.47 -2.97 -10.10
N PHE A 220 -8.93 -4.15 -9.83
CA PHE A 220 -7.71 -4.63 -10.47
C PHE A 220 -7.94 -4.84 -11.96
N VAL A 221 -7.04 -4.29 -12.78
CA VAL A 221 -6.98 -4.65 -14.20
C VAL A 221 -6.56 -6.12 -14.35
N PRO A 222 -6.83 -6.79 -15.49
CA PRO A 222 -6.60 -8.24 -15.62
C PRO A 222 -5.20 -8.73 -15.28
N ASN A 223 -4.16 -7.94 -15.55
CA ASN A 223 -2.76 -8.30 -15.27
C ASN A 223 -2.25 -7.81 -13.90
N GLU A 224 -3.10 -7.20 -13.08
CA GLU A 224 -2.75 -6.71 -11.74
C GLU A 224 -3.00 -7.79 -10.67
N PHE A 225 -2.21 -7.81 -9.62
CA PHE A 225 -2.34 -8.74 -8.50
C PHE A 225 -1.85 -8.11 -7.19
N GLY A 226 -2.29 -8.63 -6.04
CA GLY A 226 -1.91 -8.08 -4.74
C GLY A 226 -0.51 -8.52 -4.32
N LEU A 227 0.24 -7.66 -3.63
CA LEU A 227 1.50 -8.09 -3.01
C LEU A 227 1.26 -8.63 -1.59
N GLY A 228 1.85 -9.79 -1.31
CA GLY A 228 1.83 -10.42 0.01
C GLY A 228 2.90 -9.85 0.95
N SER A 229 2.87 -10.27 2.21
CA SER A 229 3.71 -9.75 3.29
C SER A 229 5.20 -9.99 3.06
N LEU A 230 5.58 -11.06 2.35
CA LEU A 230 6.97 -11.30 1.95
C LEU A 230 7.48 -10.17 1.02
N ALA A 231 6.73 -9.87 -0.03
CA ALA A 231 7.08 -8.83 -1.01
C ALA A 231 7.03 -7.44 -0.36
N VAL A 232 5.92 -7.11 0.30
CA VAL A 232 5.74 -5.80 0.97
C VAL A 232 6.77 -5.59 2.08
N GLY A 233 7.07 -6.62 2.87
CA GLY A 233 8.10 -6.57 3.89
C GLY A 233 9.50 -6.36 3.32
N SER A 234 9.81 -7.01 2.20
CA SER A 234 11.09 -6.81 1.49
C SER A 234 11.22 -5.40 0.95
N ILE A 235 10.14 -4.84 0.39
CA ILE A 235 10.09 -3.44 -0.04
C ILE A 235 10.29 -2.49 1.15
N ALA A 236 9.64 -2.75 2.30
CA ALA A 236 9.79 -1.95 3.52
C ALA A 236 11.21 -2.02 4.12
N LEU A 237 11.89 -3.16 3.96
CA LEU A 237 13.29 -3.34 4.37
C LEU A 237 14.23 -2.52 3.50
N VAL A 238 14.02 -2.52 2.17
CA VAL A 238 14.84 -1.80 1.20
C VAL A 238 14.58 -0.29 1.22
N HIS A 239 13.35 0.12 1.54
CA HIS A 239 12.90 1.52 1.57
C HIS A 239 12.47 1.91 3.00
N PRO A 240 13.40 2.00 3.96
CA PRO A 240 13.07 2.35 5.34
C PRO A 240 12.36 3.71 5.46
N GLU A 241 12.57 4.61 4.51
CA GLU A 241 11.91 5.90 4.37
C GLU A 241 10.38 5.82 4.13
N ARG A 242 9.84 4.67 3.71
CA ARG A 242 8.41 4.53 3.34
C ARG A 242 7.45 4.53 4.53
N LEU A 243 7.90 4.11 5.71
CA LEU A 243 7.13 4.08 6.95
C LEU A 243 7.96 4.75 8.04
N VAL A 244 7.80 6.05 8.27
CA VAL A 244 8.69 6.79 9.20
C VAL A 244 7.98 7.67 10.21
N ARG A 245 6.70 7.97 10.01
CA ARG A 245 5.91 8.75 10.97
C ARG A 245 4.44 8.37 10.89
N TRP A 246 3.68 8.78 11.90
CA TRP A 246 2.22 8.66 11.91
C TRP A 246 1.60 9.45 10.75
N GLU A 247 0.37 9.15 10.39
CA GLU A 247 -0.33 9.82 9.29
C GLU A 247 0.32 9.68 7.90
N GLN A 248 0.86 8.50 7.62
CA GLN A 248 1.31 8.11 6.28
C GLN A 248 0.43 6.99 5.74
N LEU A 249 0.40 6.85 4.41
CA LEU A 249 -0.35 5.77 3.79
C LEU A 249 0.23 4.41 4.20
N ASP A 250 -0.57 3.59 4.87
CA ASP A 250 -0.19 2.24 5.28
C ASP A 250 -0.02 1.31 4.09
N MET A 251 0.68 0.19 4.31
CA MET A 251 0.87 -0.82 3.28
C MET A 251 0.11 -2.10 3.63
N VAL A 252 -1.03 -2.32 2.98
CA VAL A 252 -1.87 -3.50 3.15
C VAL A 252 -1.47 -4.57 2.13
N CYS A 253 -1.14 -5.75 2.65
CA CYS A 253 -0.63 -6.90 1.91
C CYS A 253 -1.78 -7.73 1.35
N ILE A 254 -2.48 -7.20 0.33
CA ILE A 254 -3.67 -7.86 -0.25
C ILE A 254 -3.34 -9.07 -1.14
N GLY A 255 -2.05 -9.41 -1.30
CA GLY A 255 -1.63 -10.70 -1.85
C GLY A 255 -1.70 -11.85 -0.86
N ASP A 256 -1.91 -11.55 0.43
CA ASP A 256 -2.11 -12.54 1.49
C ASP A 256 -3.55 -12.54 2.00
N GLU A 257 -3.96 -13.69 2.49
CA GLU A 257 -5.18 -13.86 3.26
C GLU A 257 -4.83 -14.41 4.64
N PHE A 258 -5.49 -13.87 5.66
CA PHE A 258 -5.19 -14.15 7.07
C PHE A 258 -6.45 -14.57 7.84
N ALA A 259 -6.33 -15.63 8.63
CA ALA A 259 -7.36 -16.14 9.54
C ALA A 259 -6.92 -15.96 11.00
N PRO A 260 -7.46 -14.97 11.75
CA PRO A 260 -7.01 -14.67 13.11
C PRO A 260 -7.13 -15.83 14.09
N SER A 261 -8.19 -16.61 13.99
CA SER A 261 -8.45 -17.78 14.83
C SER A 261 -7.74 -19.03 14.30
N GLY A 262 -7.47 -19.10 12.99
CA GLY A 262 -6.97 -20.30 12.32
C GLY A 262 -8.04 -21.38 12.13
N ASP A 263 -9.30 -20.98 12.10
CA ASP A 263 -10.51 -21.76 11.87
C ASP A 263 -10.94 -21.80 10.39
N GLY A 264 -10.16 -21.18 9.51
CA GLY A 264 -10.40 -21.13 8.07
C GLY A 264 -11.16 -19.88 7.60
N ASP A 265 -11.53 -18.95 8.50
CA ASP A 265 -12.07 -17.66 8.09
C ASP A 265 -10.95 -16.68 7.68
N PHE A 266 -10.63 -16.68 6.39
CA PHE A 266 -9.58 -15.85 5.79
C PHE A 266 -10.09 -14.46 5.40
N SER A 267 -10.66 -13.74 6.37
CA SER A 267 -11.32 -12.45 6.18
C SER A 267 -10.43 -11.24 6.50
N TYR A 268 -9.13 -11.45 6.75
CA TYR A 268 -8.17 -10.40 7.09
C TYR A 268 -6.97 -10.38 6.16
N ALA A 269 -6.31 -9.23 6.07
CA ALA A 269 -5.00 -9.07 5.41
C ALA A 269 -3.96 -8.55 6.40
N LEU A 270 -2.68 -8.87 6.17
CA LEU A 270 -1.58 -8.28 6.94
C LEU A 270 -1.36 -6.82 6.49
N SER A 271 -0.95 -5.95 7.42
CA SER A 271 -0.70 -4.54 7.14
C SER A 271 0.50 -4.02 7.92
N PHE A 272 1.41 -3.36 7.20
CA PHE A 272 2.53 -2.62 7.78
C PHE A 272 2.11 -1.17 7.97
N ILE A 273 2.27 -0.68 9.20
CA ILE A 273 1.94 0.69 9.60
C ILE A 273 3.12 1.31 10.34
N PHE A 274 3.13 2.63 10.49
CA PHE A 274 4.02 3.31 11.42
C PHE A 274 3.21 3.87 12.59
N TYR A 275 3.53 3.41 13.81
CA TYR A 275 2.86 3.85 15.02
C TYR A 275 3.81 3.76 16.21
N ASP A 276 3.72 4.74 17.11
CA ASP A 276 4.50 4.75 18.36
C ASP A 276 6.01 4.57 18.13
N GLY A 277 6.55 5.38 17.21
CA GLY A 277 7.98 5.43 16.91
C GLY A 277 8.56 4.22 16.18
N GLY A 278 7.74 3.27 15.73
CA GLY A 278 8.22 2.07 15.04
C GLY A 278 7.27 1.55 13.96
N VAL A 279 7.77 0.60 13.16
CA VAL A 279 6.91 -0.15 12.24
C VAL A 279 6.15 -1.20 13.03
N ARG A 280 4.87 -1.35 12.74
CA ARG A 280 4.03 -2.38 13.33
C ARG A 280 3.46 -3.26 12.24
N LEU A 281 3.37 -4.56 12.50
CA LEU A 281 2.61 -5.50 11.67
C LEU A 281 1.33 -5.89 12.42
N LEU A 282 0.19 -5.59 11.80
CA LEU A 282 -1.15 -5.91 12.29
C LEU A 282 -2.00 -6.57 11.19
N THR A 283 -3.24 -6.90 11.53
CA THR A 283 -4.22 -7.46 10.59
C THR A 283 -5.39 -6.51 10.40
N ARG A 284 -5.88 -6.37 9.18
CA ARG A 284 -7.07 -5.57 8.83
C ARG A 284 -8.15 -6.45 8.26
N TYR A 285 -9.40 -6.19 8.64
CA TYR A 285 -10.54 -6.91 8.10
C TYR A 285 -10.83 -6.46 6.66
N HIS A 286 -11.21 -7.38 5.78
CA HIS A 286 -11.42 -7.10 4.34
C HIS A 286 -12.51 -6.06 4.06
N HIS A 287 -13.49 -5.94 4.95
CA HIS A 287 -14.59 -4.99 4.81
C HIS A 287 -14.32 -3.65 5.50
N ASP A 288 -13.20 -3.50 6.22
CA ASP A 288 -12.88 -2.24 6.86
C ASP A 288 -12.50 -1.19 5.80
N VAL A 289 -13.31 -0.15 5.69
CA VAL A 289 -12.95 1.07 4.96
C VAL A 289 -11.97 1.85 5.82
N SER A 290 -10.67 1.70 5.55
CA SER A 290 -9.63 2.44 6.25
C SER A 290 -9.17 3.62 5.41
N LYS A 291 -9.35 4.83 5.95
CA LYS A 291 -8.93 6.10 5.31
C LYS A 291 -7.41 6.23 5.13
N PHE A 292 -6.65 5.34 5.75
CA PHE A 292 -5.19 5.35 5.84
C PHE A 292 -4.58 4.12 5.16
N ALA A 293 -5.39 3.20 4.63
CA ALA A 293 -4.92 1.99 3.95
C ALA A 293 -4.56 2.24 2.48
N GLY A 294 -3.30 1.96 2.14
CA GLY A 294 -2.85 1.77 0.77
C GLY A 294 -2.79 0.28 0.44
N PHE A 295 -3.52 -0.15 -0.59
CA PHE A 295 -3.50 -1.55 -1.03
C PHE A 295 -2.38 -1.76 -2.02
N ILE A 296 -1.45 -2.65 -1.71
CA ILE A 296 -0.23 -2.83 -2.51
C ILE A 296 -0.51 -3.85 -3.61
N SER A 297 -0.26 -3.47 -4.86
CA SER A 297 -0.44 -4.34 -6.02
C SER A 297 0.75 -4.23 -6.97
N ALA A 298 0.90 -5.27 -7.80
CA ALA A 298 1.89 -5.38 -8.85
C ALA A 298 1.27 -5.88 -10.14
N PHE A 299 2.04 -5.81 -11.23
CA PHE A 299 1.60 -6.14 -12.57
C PHE A 299 2.43 -7.28 -13.15
N VAL A 300 1.76 -8.25 -13.77
CA VAL A 300 2.41 -9.22 -14.64
C VAL A 300 2.62 -8.55 -16.00
N LEU A 301 3.89 -8.42 -16.39
CA LEU A 301 4.34 -7.86 -17.67
C LEU A 301 4.97 -8.98 -18.51
#